data_AF-A0A529XNF0-F1
#
_entry.id   AF-A0A529XNF0-F1
#
_cell.length_a   1.000
_cell.length_b   1.000
_cell.length_c   1.000
_cell.angle_alpha   90.00
_cell.angle_beta   90.00
_cell.angle_gamma   90.00
#
_symmetry.space_group_name_H-M   'P 1'
#
loop_
_entity.id
_entity.type
_entity.pdbx_description
1 polymer ?
#
loop_
_entity_poly.entity_id
_entity_poly.type
_entity_poly.pdbx_seq_one_letter_code
_entity_poly.pdbx_strand_id
1 'polypeptide(L)'
;QAAAFMAATHGRLTGRPGVCITTLGPGALNLTTGAAYALLGAMPMVMITGQKGVRSSRQARFQIVDVVAAMKPLTKLSRQIVSPRMIPGV
;
A
#
# COMPACT_ATOMS: atom_id res chain seq x y z
N GLN A 1 1.66 8.82 -6.37
CA GLN A 1 3.02 8.47 -6.83
C GLN A 1 4.11 9.21 -6.03
N ALA A 2 4.12 10.55 -6.03
CA ALA A 2 5.14 11.34 -5.29
C ALA A 2 5.34 10.91 -3.83
N ALA A 3 4.25 10.67 -3.07
CA ALA A 3 4.33 10.20 -1.69
C ALA A 3 5.09 8.87 -1.53
N ALA A 4 4.98 7.95 -2.49
CA ALA A 4 5.70 6.67 -2.44
C ALA A 4 7.21 6.87 -2.66
N PHE A 5 7.59 7.75 -3.61
CA PHE A 5 8.99 8.11 -3.81
C PHE A 5 9.58 8.81 -2.59
N MET A 6 8.86 9.77 -1.99
CA MET A 6 9.30 10.42 -0.76
C MET A 6 9.51 9.42 0.37
N ALA A 7 8.59 8.47 0.56
CA ALA A 7 8.72 7.43 1.58
C ALA A 7 9.92 6.49 1.30
N ALA A 8 10.10 6.04 0.06
CA ALA A 8 11.24 5.20 -0.31
C ALA A 8 12.57 5.93 -0.06
N THR A 9 12.68 7.19 -0.47
CA THR A 9 13.87 8.02 -0.25
C THR A 9 14.12 8.28 1.23
N HIS A 10 13.08 8.55 2.02
CA HIS A 10 13.21 8.65 3.47
C HIS A 10 13.77 7.35 4.06
N GLY A 11 13.25 6.20 3.60
CA GLY A 11 13.75 4.87 3.93
C GLY A 11 15.22 4.69 3.65
N ARG A 12 15.65 5.14 2.46
CA ARG A 12 17.03 5.07 2.01
C ARG A 12 17.98 5.94 2.84
N LEU A 13 17.58 7.18 3.12
CA LEU A 13 18.45 8.17 3.76
C LEU A 13 18.57 7.98 5.28
N THR A 14 17.52 7.48 5.93
CA THR A 14 17.47 7.39 7.40
C THR A 14 17.76 5.99 7.95
N GLY A 15 17.68 4.96 7.10
CA GLY A 15 17.69 3.56 7.53
C GLY A 15 16.41 3.13 8.29
N ARG A 16 15.42 4.02 8.45
CA ARG A 16 14.14 3.74 9.09
C ARG A 16 13.05 3.57 8.02
N PRO A 17 12.12 2.62 8.13
CA PRO A 17 11.08 2.43 7.12
C PRO A 17 10.28 3.71 6.86
N GLY A 18 10.28 4.20 5.60
CA GLY A 18 9.41 5.29 5.21
C GLY A 18 7.97 4.82 5.06
N VAL A 19 7.01 5.61 5.55
CA VAL A 19 5.59 5.23 5.53
C VAL A 19 4.81 6.17 4.61
N CYS A 20 3.95 5.64 3.76
CA CYS A 20 2.96 6.43 3.03
C CYS A 20 1.58 5.80 3.09
N ILE A 21 0.55 6.65 3.01
CA ILE A 21 -0.85 6.25 3.05
C ILE A 21 -1.59 6.83 1.84
N THR A 22 -2.56 6.07 1.34
CA THR A 22 -3.42 6.46 0.24
C THR A 22 -4.81 5.82 0.37
N THR A 23 -5.75 6.33 -0.39
CA THR A 23 -7.07 5.72 -0.53
C THR A 23 -7.01 4.45 -1.40
N LEU A 24 -8.15 3.78 -1.58
CA LEU A 24 -8.29 2.59 -2.41
C LEU A 24 -8.19 2.88 -3.92
N GLY A 25 -8.24 1.83 -4.74
CA GLY A 25 -8.41 1.94 -6.19
C GLY A 25 -7.27 2.71 -6.86
N PRO A 26 -7.55 3.78 -7.63
CA PRO A 26 -6.50 4.57 -8.31
C PRO A 26 -5.45 5.14 -7.35
N GLY A 27 -5.86 5.48 -6.12
CA GLY A 27 -4.95 5.96 -5.08
C GLY A 27 -3.91 4.91 -4.70
N ALA A 28 -4.34 3.65 -4.56
CA ALA A 28 -3.46 2.51 -4.26
C ALA A 28 -2.57 2.17 -5.46
N LEU A 29 -3.12 2.16 -6.67
CA LEU A 29 -2.35 1.88 -7.90
C LEU A 29 -1.26 2.93 -8.18
N ASN A 30 -1.48 4.18 -7.76
CA ASN A 30 -0.49 5.25 -7.81
C ASN A 30 0.75 5.00 -6.94
N LEU A 31 0.76 3.97 -6.09
CA LEU A 31 1.94 3.56 -5.33
C LEU A 31 2.84 2.55 -6.08
N THR A 32 2.34 1.89 -7.13
CA THR A 32 3.05 0.78 -7.80
C THR A 32 4.44 1.17 -8.29
N THR A 33 4.59 2.34 -8.92
CA THR A 33 5.89 2.84 -9.38
C THR A 33 6.87 3.08 -8.23
N GLY A 34 6.39 3.63 -7.11
CA GLY A 34 7.23 3.86 -5.93
C GLY A 34 7.56 2.58 -5.17
N ALA A 35 6.65 1.59 -5.17
CA ALA A 35 6.87 0.26 -4.63
C ALA A 35 8.01 -0.46 -5.39
N ALA A 36 7.95 -0.44 -6.73
CA ALA A 36 9.01 -0.98 -7.58
C ALA A 36 10.35 -0.28 -7.32
N TYR A 37 10.34 1.06 -7.23
CA TYR A 37 11.53 1.84 -6.91
C TYR A 37 12.17 1.44 -5.58
N ALA A 38 11.38 1.29 -4.52
CA ALA A 38 11.87 0.88 -3.22
C ALA A 38 12.35 -0.58 -3.21
N LEU A 39 11.62 -1.49 -3.85
CA LEU A 39 11.98 -2.91 -3.92
C LEU A 39 13.32 -3.12 -4.64
N LEU A 40 13.47 -2.55 -5.83
CA LEU A 40 14.69 -2.64 -6.64
C LEU A 40 15.87 -1.90 -5.98
N GLY A 41 15.59 -0.80 -5.27
CA GLY A 41 16.60 -0.02 -4.55
C GLY A 41 16.92 -0.50 -3.14
N ALA A 42 16.32 -1.63 -2.69
CA ALA A 42 16.44 -2.14 -1.32
C ALA A 42 16.14 -1.08 -0.23
N MET A 43 15.17 -0.20 -0.46
CA MET A 43 14.81 0.90 0.44
C MET A 43 13.67 0.46 1.37
N PRO A 44 13.84 0.55 2.71
CA PRO A 44 12.79 0.11 3.63
C PRO A 44 11.58 1.05 3.55
N MET A 45 10.40 0.49 3.25
CA MET A 45 9.15 1.25 3.20
C MET A 45 7.94 0.43 3.64
N VAL A 46 6.89 1.11 4.09
CA VAL A 46 5.56 0.56 4.37
C VAL A 46 4.50 1.39 3.64
N MET A 47 3.59 0.71 2.95
CA MET A 47 2.49 1.33 2.23
C MET A 47 1.16 0.93 2.86
N ILE A 48 0.34 1.91 3.22
CA ILE A 48 -0.99 1.71 3.77
C ILE A 48 -2.01 2.17 2.72
N THR A 49 -2.95 1.30 2.39
CA THR A 49 -4.02 1.63 1.43
C THR A 49 -5.37 1.45 2.08
N GLY A 50 -6.31 2.34 1.75
CA GLY A 50 -7.71 2.12 2.05
C GLY A 50 -8.26 0.92 1.29
N GLN A 51 -9.29 0.28 1.84
CA GLN A 51 -10.10 -0.72 1.14
C GLN A 51 -11.54 -0.62 1.64
N LYS A 52 -12.51 -0.89 0.77
CA LYS A 52 -13.92 -0.97 1.16
C LYS A 52 -14.22 -2.34 1.77
N GLY A 53 -15.16 -2.36 2.71
CA GLY A 53 -15.74 -3.60 3.21
C GLY A 53 -16.42 -4.40 2.09
N VAL A 54 -16.48 -5.71 2.26
CA VAL A 54 -17.14 -6.63 1.31
C VAL A 54 -18.65 -6.38 1.37
N ARG A 55 -19.16 -5.52 0.48
CA ARG A 55 -20.59 -5.18 0.36
C ARG A 55 -21.08 -5.46 -1.06
N SER A 56 -22.33 -5.91 -1.19
CA SER A 56 -22.91 -6.39 -2.46
C SER A 56 -23.44 -5.30 -3.39
N SER A 57 -23.58 -4.05 -2.93
CA SER A 57 -24.17 -2.98 -3.76
C SER A 57 -23.23 -2.53 -4.89
N ARG A 58 -23.80 -2.10 -6.02
CA ARG A 58 -23.00 -1.58 -7.16
C ARG A 58 -22.13 -0.38 -6.76
N GLN A 59 -22.64 0.54 -5.95
CA GLN A 59 -21.87 1.66 -5.41
C GLN A 59 -20.71 1.21 -4.50
N ALA A 60 -20.86 0.06 -3.83
CA ALA A 60 -19.78 -0.51 -3.04
C ALA A 60 -18.63 -1.04 -3.91
N ARG A 61 -18.88 -1.34 -5.19
CA ARG A 61 -17.83 -1.79 -6.13
C ARG A 61 -17.04 -0.64 -6.77
N PHE A 62 -17.48 0.61 -6.61
CA PHE A 62 -16.74 1.77 -7.09
C PHE A 62 -15.32 1.80 -6.49
N GLN A 63 -14.30 1.91 -7.34
CA GLN A 63 -12.87 1.92 -6.98
C GLN A 63 -12.34 0.62 -6.33
N ILE A 64 -13.05 -0.50 -6.42
CA ILE A 64 -12.50 -1.78 -5.98
C ILE A 64 -11.45 -2.25 -6.98
N VAL A 65 -10.24 -2.49 -6.47
CA VAL A 65 -9.13 -3.12 -7.17
C VAL A 65 -8.54 -4.16 -6.23
N ASP A 66 -8.08 -5.29 -6.77
CA ASP A 66 -7.27 -6.25 -6.03
C ASP A 66 -5.84 -5.69 -5.85
N VAL A 67 -5.70 -4.84 -4.84
CA VAL A 67 -4.42 -4.20 -4.49
C VAL A 67 -3.40 -5.23 -4.04
N VAL A 68 -3.82 -6.34 -3.42
CA VAL A 68 -2.90 -7.37 -2.94
C VAL A 68 -2.24 -8.06 -4.13
N ALA A 69 -3.03 -8.51 -5.10
CA ALA A 69 -2.51 -9.11 -6.32
C ALA A 69 -1.63 -8.13 -7.11
N ALA A 70 -2.07 -6.87 -7.25
CA ALA A 70 -1.32 -5.84 -7.98
C ALA A 70 0.05 -5.52 -7.33
N MET A 71 0.14 -5.56 -5.99
CA MET A 71 1.36 -5.26 -5.25
C MET A 71 2.27 -6.46 -5.02
N LYS A 72 1.77 -7.70 -5.23
CA LYS A 72 2.51 -8.94 -4.98
C LYS A 72 3.89 -8.99 -5.66
N PRO A 73 4.08 -8.58 -6.94
CA PRO A 73 5.41 -8.59 -7.55
C PRO A 73 6.28 -7.38 -7.16
N LEU A 74 5.71 -6.37 -6.50
CA LEU A 74 6.36 -5.09 -6.21
C LEU A 74 6.70 -4.91 -4.72
N THR A 75 6.42 -5.91 -3.90
CA THR A 75 6.60 -5.85 -2.44
C THR A 75 7.12 -7.18 -1.91
N LYS A 76 7.80 -7.14 -0.76
CA LYS A 76 8.18 -8.35 -0.02
C LYS A 76 6.95 -9.04 0.60
N LEU A 77 5.93 -8.27 0.95
CA LEU A 77 4.68 -8.72 1.52
C LEU A 77 3.57 -7.73 1.17
N SER A 78 2.41 -8.25 0.76
CA SER A 78 1.17 -7.50 0.62
C SER A 78 0.03 -8.32 1.22
N ARG A 79 -0.76 -7.69 2.10
CA ARG A 79 -1.85 -8.36 2.82
C ARG A 79 -3.02 -7.41 3.05
N GLN A 80 -4.24 -7.92 2.91
CA GLN A 80 -5.44 -7.21 3.29
C GLN A 80 -5.80 -7.48 4.75
N ILE A 81 -6.10 -6.41 5.48
CA ILE A 81 -6.70 -6.48 6.81
C ILE A 81 -8.22 -6.55 6.63
N VAL A 82 -8.82 -7.70 6.95
CA VAL A 82 -10.26 -7.95 6.74
C VAL A 82 -11.10 -7.69 8.00
N SER A 83 -10.45 -7.52 9.15
CA SER A 83 -11.10 -7.25 10.44
C SER A 83 -10.21 -6.37 11.32
N PRO A 84 -10.77 -5.40 12.07
CA PRO A 84 -10.01 -4.61 13.05
C PRO A 84 -9.28 -5.45 14.09
N ARG A 85 -9.79 -6.65 14.41
CA ARG A 85 -9.18 -7.58 15.38
C ARG A 85 -7.80 -8.10 14.96
N MET A 86 -7.44 -7.95 13.68
CA MET A 86 -6.11 -8.31 13.17
C MET A 86 -5.05 -7.25 13.45
N ILE A 87 -5.46 -6.04 13.85
CA ILE A 87 -4.55 -4.98 14.25
C ILE A 87 -4.27 -5.19 15.75
N PRO A 88 -3.00 -5.42 16.15
CA PRO A 88 -2.67 -5.60 17.56
C PRO A 88 -3.18 -4.42 18.40
N GLY A 89 -3.79 -4.73 19.54
CA GLY A 89 -4.11 -3.74 20.55
C GLY A 89 -2.85 -3.26 21.27
N VAL A 90 -2.98 -2.13 21.98
CA VAL A 90 -2.06 -1.72 23.05
C VAL A 90 -2.47 -2.35 24.36
#